data_AF-A0A842TZD1-F1
#
_entry.id   AF-A0A842TZD1-F1
#
_cell.length_a   1.000
_cell.length_b   1.000
_cell.length_c   1.000
_cell.angle_alpha   90.00
_cell.angle_beta   90.00
_cell.angle_gamma   90.00
#
_symmetry.space_group_name_H-M   'P 1'
#
loop_
_entity.id
_entity.type
_entity.pdbx_description
1 polymer ?
#
loop_
_entity_poly.entity_id
_entity_poly.type
_entity_poly.pdbx_seq_one_letter_code
_entity_poly.pdbx_strand_id
1 'polypeptide(L)'
;MKLTPISKKGAISLNDAPQVVMIVGFVFLIMATIAYISAEYRDSFSTTTVTVNNETLTTVTEAGEYVATNGACNFQDFSVTIMTNATGGETINSANYTETAASGLVQAAAGSEYNNSDWNVSYTYGYSGAACNVTESLESELDDNTSIAGIVLTISLVGIILSILMGIFIASRRRGM
;
A
#
# COMPACT_ATOMS: atom_id res chain seq x y z
N MET A 1 0.99 21.02 -69.72
CA MET A 1 0.37 20.69 -68.42
C MET A 1 1.42 19.97 -67.58
N LYS A 2 2.00 20.64 -66.57
CA LYS A 2 3.16 20.15 -65.81
C LYS A 2 2.61 19.50 -64.53
N LEU A 3 2.70 18.17 -64.42
CA LEU A 3 2.25 17.44 -63.24
C LEU A 3 3.30 17.60 -62.13
N THR A 4 2.94 18.32 -61.07
CA THR A 4 3.75 18.47 -59.86
C THR A 4 3.66 17.18 -59.04
N PRO A 5 4.78 16.56 -58.65
CA PRO A 5 4.74 15.38 -57.79
C PRO A 5 4.26 15.78 -56.39
N ILE A 6 3.20 15.12 -55.93
CA ILE A 6 2.72 15.20 -54.55
C ILE A 6 3.83 14.64 -53.66
N SER A 7 4.45 15.50 -52.86
CA SER A 7 5.39 15.02 -51.84
C SER A 7 4.61 14.25 -50.79
N LYS A 8 4.95 12.97 -50.60
CA LYS A 8 4.46 12.15 -49.49
C LYS A 8 5.09 12.66 -48.20
N LYS A 9 4.58 13.78 -47.66
CA LYS A 9 4.83 14.20 -46.28
C LYS A 9 4.17 13.18 -45.35
N GLY A 10 4.98 12.45 -44.58
CA GLY A 10 4.50 11.68 -43.43
C GLY A 10 4.72 10.17 -43.45
N ALA A 11 5.49 9.62 -44.40
CA ALA A 11 5.98 8.26 -44.23
C ALA A 11 7.13 8.29 -43.22
N ILE A 12 6.84 7.91 -41.97
CA ILE A 12 7.86 7.53 -40.98
C ILE A 12 8.81 6.58 -41.72
N SER A 13 10.08 6.98 -41.87
CA SER A 13 11.02 6.15 -42.58
C SER A 13 11.19 4.85 -41.78
N LEU A 14 11.40 3.71 -42.46
CA LEU A 14 11.68 2.44 -41.79
C LEU A 14 12.89 2.53 -40.82
N ASN A 15 13.72 3.55 -40.98
CA ASN A 15 14.86 3.87 -40.14
C ASN A 15 14.48 4.56 -38.82
N ASP A 16 13.33 5.24 -38.76
CA ASP A 16 12.84 5.94 -37.56
C ASP A 16 11.93 5.05 -36.71
N ALA A 17 11.43 3.94 -37.29
CA ALA A 17 10.56 2.98 -36.61
C ALA A 17 11.15 2.41 -35.30
N PRO A 18 12.44 2.03 -35.20
CA PRO A 18 13.02 1.53 -33.95
C PRO A 18 13.03 2.59 -32.83
N GLN A 19 13.29 3.86 -33.17
CA GLN A 19 13.32 4.94 -32.18
C GLN A 19 11.92 5.28 -31.66
N VAL A 20 10.92 5.28 -32.54
CA VAL A 20 9.51 5.47 -32.16
C VAL A 20 9.03 4.34 -31.24
N VAL A 21 9.37 3.09 -31.55
CA VAL A 21 9.00 1.94 -30.71
C VAL A 21 9.64 2.03 -29.32
N MET A 22 10.90 2.44 -29.22
CA MET A 22 11.54 2.63 -27.90
C MET A 22 10.88 3.75 -27.09
N ILE A 23 10.55 4.88 -27.71
CA ILE A 23 9.89 5.99 -27.01
C ILE A 23 8.50 5.59 -26.54
N VAL A 24 7.69 4.95 -27.39
CA VAL A 24 6.35 4.49 -27.02
C VAL A 24 6.43 3.42 -25.93
N GLY A 25 7.36 2.48 -26.02
CA GLY A 25 7.60 1.46 -25.00
C GLY A 25 7.99 2.05 -23.65
N PHE A 26 8.85 3.07 -23.65
CA PHE A 26 9.28 3.76 -22.43
C PHE A 26 8.14 4.54 -21.77
N VAL A 27 7.32 5.24 -22.58
CA VAL A 27 6.13 5.94 -22.09
C VAL A 27 5.12 4.96 -21.50
N PHE A 28 4.92 3.80 -22.14
CA PHE A 28 4.03 2.77 -21.63
C PHE A 28 4.52 2.19 -20.30
N LEU A 29 5.83 2.00 -20.16
CA LEU A 29 6.45 1.53 -18.92
C LEU A 29 6.21 2.54 -17.79
N ILE A 30 6.46 3.83 -18.02
CA ILE A 30 6.21 4.88 -17.01
C ILE A 30 4.74 4.92 -16.61
N MET A 31 3.82 4.85 -17.57
CA MET A 31 2.39 4.85 -17.27
C MET A 31 1.98 3.62 -16.47
N ALA A 32 2.56 2.45 -16.76
CA ALA A 32 2.34 1.24 -15.98
C ALA A 32 2.87 1.37 -14.54
N THR A 33 4.06 1.96 -14.34
CA THR A 33 4.60 2.19 -12.99
C THR A 33 3.76 3.18 -12.20
N ILE A 34 3.31 4.28 -12.82
CA ILE A 34 2.44 5.26 -12.16
C ILE A 34 1.09 4.63 -11.82
N ALA A 35 0.50 3.86 -12.73
CA ALA A 35 -0.77 3.17 -12.49
C ALA A 35 -0.65 2.18 -11.32
N TYR A 36 0.44 1.40 -11.28
CA TYR A 36 0.73 0.46 -10.19
C TYR A 36 0.86 1.18 -8.84
N ILE A 37 1.73 2.19 -8.76
CA ILE A 37 1.91 2.99 -7.54
C ILE A 37 0.58 3.62 -7.13
N SER A 38 -0.19 4.18 -8.07
CA SER A 38 -1.47 4.81 -7.75
C SER A 38 -2.53 3.84 -7.22
N ALA A 39 -2.49 2.56 -7.63
CA ALA A 39 -3.39 1.53 -7.11
C ALA A 39 -3.06 1.22 -5.65
N GLU A 40 -1.78 1.01 -5.33
CA GLU A 40 -1.32 0.75 -3.97
C GLU A 40 -1.57 1.93 -3.02
N TYR A 41 -1.33 3.16 -3.51
CA TYR A 41 -1.63 4.36 -2.74
C TYR A 41 -3.13 4.55 -2.52
N ARG A 42 -3.98 4.17 -3.48
CA ARG A 42 -5.44 4.28 -3.32
C ARG A 42 -5.96 3.32 -2.25
N ASP A 43 -5.52 2.07 -2.28
CA ASP A 43 -6.01 1.06 -1.33
C ASP A 43 -5.49 1.37 0.09
N SER A 44 -4.33 2.02 0.19
CA SER A 44 -3.79 2.59 1.42
C SER A 44 -4.63 3.72 2.06
N PHE A 45 -5.56 4.36 1.33
CA PHE A 45 -6.46 5.37 1.90
C PHE A 45 -7.78 4.79 2.42
N SER A 46 -7.98 3.48 2.34
CA SER A 46 -9.17 2.84 2.89
C SER A 46 -9.06 2.73 4.42
N THR A 47 -10.11 3.15 5.13
CA THR A 47 -10.24 2.89 6.56
C THR A 47 -10.64 1.44 6.74
N THR A 48 -9.85 0.69 7.51
CA THR A 48 -10.17 -0.69 7.87
C THR A 48 -10.56 -0.75 9.34
N THR A 49 -11.66 -1.42 9.65
CA THR A 49 -12.10 -1.68 11.02
C THR A 49 -11.76 -3.11 11.40
N VAL A 50 -11.08 -3.29 12.52
CA VAL A 50 -10.72 -4.59 13.10
C VAL A 50 -11.44 -4.77 14.42
N THR A 51 -11.88 -6.00 14.67
CA THR A 51 -12.47 -6.40 15.95
C THR A 51 -11.48 -7.24 16.74
N VAL A 52 -11.21 -6.82 17.97
CA VAL A 52 -10.42 -7.57 18.94
C VAL A 52 -11.37 -8.10 20.01
N ASN A 53 -11.30 -9.40 20.28
CA ASN A 53 -12.17 -10.06 21.24
C ASN A 53 -11.37 -10.44 22.48
N ASN A 54 -11.92 -10.08 23.65
CA ASN A 54 -11.48 -10.55 24.96
C ASN A 54 -9.99 -10.29 25.25
N GLU A 55 -9.53 -9.06 24.99
CA GLU A 55 -8.21 -8.60 25.42
C GLU A 55 -8.23 -8.31 26.93
N THR A 56 -7.27 -8.85 27.67
CA THR A 56 -7.17 -8.61 29.12
C THR A 56 -6.35 -7.36 29.40
N LEU A 57 -6.99 -6.36 30.01
CA LEU A 57 -6.36 -5.19 30.61
C LEU A 57 -6.14 -5.47 32.10
N THR A 58 -4.91 -5.25 32.57
CA THR A 58 -4.50 -5.55 33.93
C THR A 58 -4.42 -4.26 34.74
N THR A 59 -5.13 -4.21 35.87
CA THR A 59 -5.16 -3.02 36.74
C THR A 59 -5.74 -1.76 36.09
N VAL A 60 -6.96 -1.87 35.51
CA VAL A 60 -7.65 -0.68 34.99
C VAL A 60 -8.04 0.24 36.15
N THR A 61 -7.49 1.46 36.15
CA THR A 61 -7.77 2.49 37.17
C THR A 61 -8.37 3.75 36.56
N GLU A 62 -8.64 4.76 37.39
CA GLU A 62 -9.01 6.11 36.95
C GLU A 62 -7.92 6.78 36.08
N ALA A 63 -6.64 6.39 36.24
CA ALA A 63 -5.56 6.85 35.36
C ALA A 63 -5.64 6.23 33.96
N GLY A 64 -6.33 5.10 33.85
CA GLY A 64 -6.53 4.38 32.60
C GLY A 64 -5.45 3.36 32.26
N GLU A 65 -5.81 2.49 31.34
CA GLU A 65 -4.94 1.52 30.70
C GLU A 65 -5.22 1.52 29.20
N TYR A 66 -4.16 1.43 28.40
CA TYR A 66 -4.28 1.40 26.95
C TYR A 66 -4.46 -0.02 26.47
N VAL A 67 -5.32 -0.22 25.49
CA VAL A 67 -5.32 -1.47 24.73
C VAL A 67 -4.00 -1.68 24.00
N ALA A 68 -3.61 -2.93 23.80
CA ALA A 68 -2.38 -3.34 23.14
C ALA A 68 -2.26 -2.75 21.71
N THR A 69 -3.40 -2.45 21.08
CA THR A 69 -3.49 -1.86 19.74
C THR A 69 -3.36 -0.34 19.71
N ASN A 70 -3.19 0.37 20.83
CA ASN A 70 -2.95 1.82 20.85
C ASN A 70 -1.69 2.23 20.05
N GLY A 71 -0.72 1.32 19.90
CA GLY A 71 0.45 1.53 19.04
C GLY A 71 0.24 1.20 17.56
N ALA A 72 -0.97 0.76 17.17
CA ALA A 72 -1.25 0.44 15.78
C ALA A 72 -1.13 1.71 14.94
N CYS A 73 -0.53 1.56 13.78
CA CYS A 73 -0.24 2.71 12.95
C CYS A 73 -1.50 3.37 12.43
N ASN A 74 -1.52 4.70 12.54
CA ASN A 74 -2.65 5.54 12.17
C ASN A 74 -3.97 5.07 12.80
N PHE A 75 -3.91 4.68 14.06
CA PHE A 75 -5.08 4.49 14.91
C PHE A 75 -5.98 5.72 14.84
N GLN A 76 -7.26 5.54 14.50
CA GLN A 76 -8.20 6.65 14.31
C GLN A 76 -9.36 6.59 15.28
N ASP A 77 -10.02 5.45 15.32
CA ASP A 77 -11.25 5.24 16.05
C ASP A 77 -11.13 3.98 16.90
N PHE A 78 -11.78 4.05 18.06
CA PHE A 78 -11.87 2.98 19.02
C PHE A 78 -13.23 3.03 19.68
N SER A 79 -13.84 1.87 19.83
CA SER A 79 -15.09 1.71 20.55
C SER A 79 -15.16 0.35 21.21
N VAL A 80 -15.38 0.33 22.53
CA VAL A 80 -15.64 -0.89 23.29
C VAL A 80 -17.00 -1.44 22.89
N THR A 81 -17.02 -2.71 22.50
CA THR A 81 -18.25 -3.45 22.22
C THR A 81 -18.78 -4.11 23.48
N ILE A 82 -17.90 -4.78 24.22
CA ILE A 82 -18.24 -5.50 25.46
C ILE A 82 -17.08 -5.38 26.43
N MET A 83 -17.39 -5.12 27.70
CA MET A 83 -16.43 -5.12 28.79
C MET A 83 -16.88 -6.07 29.87
N THR A 84 -15.99 -6.93 30.35
CA THR A 84 -16.30 -7.91 31.40
C THR A 84 -15.22 -7.92 32.47
N ASN A 85 -15.60 -8.16 33.72
CA ASN A 85 -14.63 -8.37 34.80
C ASN A 85 -13.95 -9.74 34.60
N ALA A 86 -12.62 -9.78 34.55
CA ALA A 86 -11.88 -11.00 34.27
C ALA A 86 -11.97 -12.05 35.39
N THR A 87 -12.24 -11.63 36.63
CA THR A 87 -12.36 -12.53 37.80
C THR A 87 -13.76 -13.15 37.90
N GLY A 88 -14.81 -12.37 37.64
CA GLY A 88 -16.20 -12.79 37.83
C GLY A 88 -16.96 -13.12 36.54
N GLY A 89 -16.46 -12.71 35.38
CA GLY A 89 -17.14 -12.84 34.08
C GLY A 89 -18.35 -11.91 33.91
N GLU A 90 -18.66 -11.08 34.90
CA GLU A 90 -19.77 -10.14 34.85
C GLU A 90 -19.51 -9.02 33.83
N THR A 91 -20.54 -8.64 33.07
CA THR A 91 -20.45 -7.50 32.14
C THR A 91 -20.40 -6.19 32.92
N ILE A 92 -19.36 -5.40 32.68
CA ILE A 92 -19.19 -4.09 33.27
C ILE A 92 -20.06 -3.09 32.50
N ASN A 93 -20.97 -2.42 33.20
CA ASN A 93 -21.84 -1.39 32.60
C ASN A 93 -21.01 -0.18 32.13
N SER A 94 -21.40 0.44 31.01
CA SER A 94 -20.74 1.64 30.47
C SER A 94 -20.74 2.86 31.40
N ALA A 95 -21.54 2.87 32.46
CA ALA A 95 -21.45 3.89 33.52
C ALA A 95 -20.20 3.75 34.40
N ASN A 96 -19.55 2.59 34.40
CA ASN A 96 -18.39 2.28 35.25
C ASN A 96 -17.04 2.47 34.55
N TYR A 97 -17.04 2.86 33.27
CA TYR A 97 -15.82 3.10 32.51
C TYR A 97 -15.97 4.26 31.54
N THR A 98 -14.85 4.81 31.11
CA THR A 98 -14.75 5.76 30.01
C THR A 98 -13.73 5.28 29.00
N GLU A 99 -13.97 5.55 27.73
CA GLU A 99 -13.05 5.24 26.63
C GLU A 99 -12.60 6.50 25.91
N THR A 100 -11.36 6.51 25.41
CA THR A 100 -10.84 7.56 24.54
C THR A 100 -10.67 7.02 23.14
N ALA A 101 -11.56 7.43 22.23
CA ALA A 101 -11.59 6.95 20.85
C ALA A 101 -10.26 7.15 20.10
N ALA A 102 -9.51 8.21 20.39
CA ALA A 102 -8.29 8.56 19.66
C ALA A 102 -7.04 7.76 20.08
N SER A 103 -7.08 7.06 21.22
CA SER A 103 -5.92 6.38 21.79
C SER A 103 -6.22 4.98 22.32
N GLY A 104 -7.48 4.54 22.29
CA GLY A 104 -7.87 3.26 22.89
C GLY A 104 -7.60 3.20 24.40
N LEU A 105 -7.54 4.35 25.07
CA LEU A 105 -7.44 4.41 26.52
C LEU A 105 -8.79 4.02 27.14
N VAL A 106 -8.76 3.05 28.05
CA VAL A 106 -9.91 2.64 28.85
C VAL A 106 -9.63 3.02 30.30
N GLN A 107 -10.58 3.67 30.97
CA GLN A 107 -10.43 4.13 32.35
C GLN A 107 -11.61 3.68 33.19
N ALA A 108 -11.37 3.38 34.46
CA ALA A 108 -12.45 3.20 35.42
C ALA A 108 -13.09 4.56 35.76
N ALA A 109 -14.42 4.59 35.80
CA ALA A 109 -15.14 5.76 36.29
C ALA A 109 -14.84 5.96 37.78
N ALA A 110 -14.79 7.22 38.22
CA ALA A 110 -14.54 7.54 39.62
C ALA A 110 -15.60 6.90 40.53
N GLY A 111 -15.16 6.16 41.55
CA GLY A 111 -16.04 5.43 42.46
C GLY A 111 -16.63 4.11 41.91
N SER A 112 -16.17 3.64 40.75
CA SER A 112 -16.50 2.31 40.23
C SER A 112 -15.99 1.21 41.18
N GLU A 113 -16.84 0.22 41.44
CA GLU A 113 -16.46 -0.98 42.21
C GLU A 113 -15.44 -1.86 41.49
N TYR A 114 -15.27 -1.64 40.19
CA TYR A 114 -14.32 -2.34 39.33
C TYR A 114 -12.97 -1.62 39.21
N ASN A 115 -12.74 -0.53 39.95
CA ASN A 115 -11.46 0.18 39.94
C ASN A 115 -10.33 -0.72 40.46
N ASN A 116 -9.18 -0.72 39.77
CA ASN A 116 -8.01 -1.52 40.07
C ASN A 116 -8.29 -3.04 40.00
N SER A 117 -9.07 -3.46 39.01
CA SER A 117 -9.32 -4.88 38.70
C SER A 117 -8.99 -5.20 37.24
N ASP A 118 -8.90 -6.49 36.94
CA ASP A 118 -8.58 -6.99 35.60
C ASP A 118 -9.86 -7.08 34.75
N TRP A 119 -9.81 -6.51 33.55
CA TRP A 119 -10.96 -6.41 32.66
C TRP A 119 -10.67 -7.13 31.34
N ASN A 120 -11.64 -7.87 30.83
CA ASN A 120 -11.61 -8.36 29.46
C ASN A 120 -12.43 -7.43 28.58
N VAL A 121 -11.75 -6.81 27.61
CA VAL A 121 -12.31 -5.81 26.70
C VAL A 121 -12.38 -6.40 25.31
N SER A 122 -13.58 -6.38 24.73
CA SER A 122 -13.78 -6.60 23.30
C SER A 122 -14.13 -5.29 22.67
N TYR A 123 -13.41 -4.90 21.62
CA TYR A 123 -13.52 -3.59 21.01
C TYR A 123 -13.31 -3.68 19.51
N THR A 124 -13.81 -2.65 18.83
CA THR A 124 -13.47 -2.38 17.45
C THR A 124 -12.56 -1.17 17.41
N TYR A 125 -11.52 -1.22 16.59
CA TYR A 125 -10.74 -0.05 16.26
C TYR A 125 -10.59 0.06 14.75
N GLY A 126 -10.50 1.29 14.27
CA GLY A 126 -10.17 1.56 12.89
C GLY A 126 -8.81 2.21 12.75
N TYR A 127 -8.16 1.87 11.65
CA TYR A 127 -6.92 2.49 11.22
C TYR A 127 -7.05 2.87 9.75
N SER A 128 -6.32 3.90 9.34
CA SER A 128 -6.28 4.33 7.95
C SER A 128 -4.87 4.69 7.50
N GLY A 129 -4.57 4.64 6.22
CA GLY A 129 -3.33 5.23 5.72
C GLY A 129 -2.19 4.23 5.49
N ALA A 130 -1.40 4.57 4.47
CA ALA A 130 -0.23 3.89 3.94
C ALA A 130 0.93 3.61 4.92
N ALA A 131 1.03 4.36 6.02
CA ALA A 131 2.35 4.73 6.52
C ALA A 131 3.17 3.62 7.18
N CYS A 132 2.57 2.57 7.73
CA CYS A 132 3.36 1.51 8.35
C CYS A 132 3.63 0.31 7.48
N ASN A 133 2.96 0.20 6.34
CA ASN A 133 3.13 -0.95 5.47
C ASN A 133 3.44 -0.56 4.02
N VAL A 134 3.45 0.70 3.58
CA VAL A 134 3.79 0.95 2.17
C VAL A 134 5.24 0.61 1.87
N THR A 135 6.19 0.92 2.74
CA THR A 135 7.59 0.50 2.51
C THR A 135 7.75 -1.01 2.69
N GLU A 136 7.18 -1.60 3.73
CA GLU A 136 7.31 -3.04 4.04
C GLU A 136 6.50 -3.93 3.08
N SER A 137 5.31 -3.49 2.65
CA SER A 137 4.51 -4.13 1.60
C SER A 137 5.14 -3.95 0.23
N LEU A 138 5.74 -2.79 -0.11
CA LEU A 138 6.51 -2.68 -1.35
C LEU A 138 7.77 -3.56 -1.32
N GLU A 139 8.45 -3.67 -0.18
CA GLU A 139 9.60 -4.58 -0.02
C GLU A 139 9.18 -6.05 -0.11
N SER A 140 8.13 -6.46 0.62
CA SER A 140 7.58 -7.82 0.58
C SER A 140 7.05 -8.16 -0.80
N GLU A 141 6.36 -7.23 -1.47
CA GLU A 141 5.79 -7.47 -2.78
C GLU A 141 6.85 -7.41 -3.88
N LEU A 142 7.93 -6.64 -3.72
CA LEU A 142 9.12 -6.75 -4.57
C LEU A 142 9.86 -8.08 -4.37
N ASP A 143 9.91 -8.60 -3.14
CA ASP A 143 10.52 -9.91 -2.84
C ASP A 143 9.67 -11.05 -3.43
N ASP A 144 8.36 -11.04 -3.20
CA ASP A 144 7.41 -12.05 -3.69
C ASP A 144 7.17 -11.97 -5.20
N ASN A 145 7.12 -10.76 -5.77
CA ASN A 145 6.97 -10.53 -7.21
C ASN A 145 8.29 -10.20 -7.91
N THR A 146 9.43 -10.72 -7.42
CA THR A 146 10.73 -10.70 -8.14
C THR A 146 10.58 -11.11 -9.61
N SER A 147 9.57 -11.93 -9.94
CA SER A 147 9.20 -12.28 -11.31
C SER A 147 8.85 -11.07 -12.20
N ILE A 148 8.12 -10.07 -11.71
CA ILE A 148 7.72 -8.88 -12.51
C ILE A 148 8.92 -7.98 -12.76
N ALA A 149 9.73 -7.68 -11.74
CA ALA A 149 10.97 -6.93 -11.89
C ALA A 149 11.94 -7.66 -12.84
N GLY A 150 12.03 -8.98 -12.72
CA GLY A 150 12.78 -9.85 -13.64
C GLY A 150 12.26 -9.81 -15.08
N ILE A 151 10.94 -9.80 -15.29
CA ILE A 151 10.32 -9.69 -16.62
C ILE A 151 10.62 -8.33 -17.25
N VAL A 152 10.50 -7.22 -16.50
CA VAL A 152 10.80 -5.88 -17.01
C VAL A 152 12.29 -5.75 -17.37
N LEU A 153 13.17 -6.29 -16.52
CA LEU A 153 14.61 -6.26 -16.74
C LEU A 153 15.03 -7.12 -17.94
N THR A 154 14.41 -8.30 -18.13
CA THR A 154 14.68 -9.17 -19.28
C THR A 154 14.15 -8.60 -20.59
N ILE A 155 12.95 -8.01 -20.62
CA ILE A 155 12.43 -7.33 -21.82
C ILE A 155 13.35 -6.15 -22.20
N SER A 156 13.83 -5.39 -21.21
CA SER A 156 14.77 -4.30 -21.43
C SER A 156 16.11 -4.80 -21.99
N LEU A 157 16.65 -5.89 -21.43
CA LEU A 157 17.88 -6.52 -21.93
C LEU A 157 17.74 -6.98 -23.40
N VAL A 158 16.63 -7.63 -23.73
CA VAL A 158 16.33 -8.08 -25.10
C VAL A 158 16.22 -6.89 -26.05
N GLY A 159 15.56 -5.79 -25.64
CA GLY A 159 15.46 -4.56 -26.43
C GLY A 159 16.82 -3.93 -26.73
N ILE A 160 17.74 -3.90 -25.75
CA ILE A 160 19.10 -3.40 -25.93
C ILE A 160 19.88 -4.29 -26.90
N ILE A 161 19.82 -5.62 -26.74
CA ILE A 161 20.50 -6.56 -27.63
C ILE A 161 20.01 -6.41 -29.07
N LEU A 162 18.69 -6.34 -29.28
CA LEU A 162 18.11 -6.15 -30.62
C LEU A 162 18.54 -4.81 -31.24
N SER A 163 18.62 -3.75 -30.43
CA SER A 163 19.08 -2.43 -30.89
C SER A 163 20.55 -2.46 -31.33
N ILE A 164 21.42 -3.16 -30.59
CA ILE A 164 22.83 -3.36 -30.95
C ILE A 164 22.93 -4.19 -32.23
N LEU A 165 22.18 -5.28 -32.34
CA LEU A 165 22.18 -6.14 -33.53
C LEU A 165 21.72 -5.38 -34.78
N MET A 166 20.65 -4.59 -34.68
CA MET A 166 20.23 -3.69 -35.76
C MET A 166 21.31 -2.67 -36.11
N GLY A 167 21.95 -2.05 -35.10
CA GLY A 167 23.06 -1.11 -35.30
C GLY A 167 24.22 -1.72 -36.08
N ILE A 168 24.64 -2.95 -35.72
CA ILE A 168 25.69 -3.70 -36.41
C ILE A 168 25.28 -4.01 -37.85
N PHE A 169 24.02 -4.42 -38.07
CA PHE A 169 23.52 -4.79 -39.40
C PHE A 169 23.44 -3.57 -40.35
N ILE A 170 23.07 -2.40 -39.83
CA ILE A 170 23.07 -1.15 -40.60
C ILE A 170 24.52 -0.69 -40.89
N ALA A 171 25.42 -0.83 -39.92
CA ALA A 171 26.83 -0.46 -40.07
C ALA A 171 27.57 -1.35 -41.07
N SER A 172 27.31 -2.67 -41.08
CA SER A 172 27.95 -3.60 -42.02
C SER A 172 27.50 -3.34 -43.47
N ARG A 173 26.21 -3.04 -43.68
CA ARG A 173 25.65 -2.73 -45.01
C ARG A 173 26.25 -1.45 -45.62
N ARG A 174 26.68 -0.49 -44.80
CA ARG A 174 27.37 0.73 -45.26
C ARG A 174 28.84 0.52 -45.63
N ARG A 175 29.47 -0.57 -45.22
CA ARG A 175 30.87 -0.91 -45.59
C ARG A 175 30.97 -1.82 -46.81
N GLY A 176 29.88 -2.46 -47.21
CA GLY A 176 29.80 -3.32 -48.40
C GLY A 176 29.32 -2.62 -49.67
N MET A 177 29.08 -1.31 -49.62
CA MET A 177 28.87 -0.40 -50.76
C MET A 177 29.95 0.66 -50.72
#